data_AF-A0A3B7M1F6-F1
#
_entry.id   AF-A0A3B7M1F6-F1
#
_cell.length_a   1.000
_cell.length_b   1.000
_cell.length_c   1.000
_cell.angle_alpha   90.00
_cell.angle_beta   90.00
_cell.angle_gamma   90.00
#
_symmetry.space_group_name_H-M   'P 1'
#
loop_
_entity.id
_entity.type
_entity.pdbx_description
1 polymer ?
#
loop_
_entity_poly.entity_id
_entity_poly.type
_entity_poly.pdbx_seq_one_letter_code
_entity_poly.pdbx_strand_id
1 'polypeptide(L)'
;MNILIVGNGFDLSHYLPTKYDHFMDVMRAIEEKNTGEKVKDLSIHSVEEWVNEIDKIFEKRKDQIDPDYAMNFDELFSKTRESYFIAKTKEFYLTEQINLSAKDVFKLQYRLELNSWYQYFKKHVEEIKTWIDFEQKIESVIVATAQCIADLEKINNTSDVHSYLTWKSKEQFRIKEKIFHILDCFGLWEAEEYVLMAVAGGKTVKGSRPNINPRFCYGGNLENGLNPLSFLDFLQQQLEQFIVIFDLYLELVISQLNPASMLDIEAKEFVYPDKIYSFNYTNTYQRIHDSVEVEYLHGSHGEYQNIVLGVSDLEDESLKKIKAYGFTKYHQKLFKDTDYLFLDEYKKNIEDTKRKFDEDLQLMSANALSDIKARFMKMGYTGNNINLDLNFYIWGHSLDVSDKDYIHDLFSLNDDMDRNVRVIVYHFNKTAKFDLLNNLLAILGKDKVEHWMKNKWLQFKENPKIVPENAITLEDLPKM
;
A
#
# COMPACT_ATOMS: atom_id res chain seq x y z
N MET A 1 -25.74 -14.78 2.31
CA MET A 1 -25.18 -13.45 2.59
C MET A 1 -24.39 -12.97 1.39
N ASN A 2 -24.53 -11.70 1.01
CA ASN A 2 -23.79 -11.08 -0.08
C ASN A 2 -22.64 -10.25 0.50
N ILE A 3 -21.41 -10.59 0.15
CA ILE A 3 -20.20 -9.95 0.63
C ILE A 3 -19.55 -9.22 -0.54
N LEU A 4 -19.31 -7.92 -0.39
CA LEU A 4 -18.54 -7.14 -1.37
C LEU A 4 -17.09 -7.01 -0.88
N ILE A 5 -16.14 -7.38 -1.73
CA ILE A 5 -14.71 -7.14 -1.54
C ILE A 5 -14.31 -6.00 -2.47
N VAL A 6 -13.86 -4.88 -1.91
CA VAL A 6 -13.43 -3.73 -2.70
C VAL A 6 -11.92 -3.53 -2.62
N GLY A 7 -11.33 -3.15 -3.74
CA GLY A 7 -9.94 -2.66 -3.84
C GLY A 7 -9.88 -1.36 -4.65
N ASN A 8 -8.66 -0.86 -4.92
CA ASN A 8 -8.49 0.53 -5.38
C ASN A 8 -9.26 0.82 -6.67
N GLY A 9 -9.44 -0.17 -7.53
CA GLY A 9 -10.25 -0.05 -8.74
C GLY A 9 -11.72 0.32 -8.49
N PHE A 10 -12.25 0.10 -7.28
CA PHE A 10 -13.57 0.58 -6.88
C PHE A 10 -13.59 2.11 -6.83
N ASP A 11 -12.67 2.74 -6.11
CA ASP A 11 -12.52 4.20 -6.06
C ASP A 11 -12.28 4.79 -7.46
N LEU A 12 -11.47 4.10 -8.27
CA LEU A 12 -11.20 4.52 -9.65
C LEU A 12 -12.44 4.43 -10.54
N SER A 13 -13.31 3.43 -10.35
CA SER A 13 -14.60 3.38 -11.05
C SER A 13 -15.57 4.48 -10.61
N HIS A 14 -15.33 5.08 -9.44
CA HIS A 14 -16.03 6.27 -8.96
C HIS A 14 -15.32 7.57 -9.36
N TYR A 15 -14.28 7.53 -10.20
CA TYR A 15 -13.48 8.70 -10.56
C TYR A 15 -12.85 9.45 -9.38
N LEU A 16 -12.60 8.76 -8.26
CA LEU A 16 -11.79 9.31 -7.17
C LEU A 16 -10.30 9.16 -7.51
N PRO A 17 -9.48 10.22 -7.34
CA PRO A 17 -8.10 10.19 -7.77
C PRO A 17 -7.18 9.43 -6.80
N THR A 18 -7.33 8.12 -6.69
CA THR A 18 -6.63 7.26 -5.70
C THR A 18 -5.52 6.37 -6.28
N LYS A 19 -5.15 6.57 -7.56
CA LYS A 19 -3.95 5.97 -8.12
C LYS A 19 -2.72 6.55 -7.42
N TYR A 20 -1.68 5.71 -7.34
CA TYR A 20 -0.35 6.16 -6.93
C TYR A 20 0.10 7.41 -7.71
N ASP A 21 -0.15 7.42 -9.02
CA ASP A 21 0.23 8.55 -9.87
C ASP A 21 -0.47 9.86 -9.51
N HIS A 22 -1.75 9.80 -9.14
CA HIS A 22 -2.50 10.96 -8.70
C HIS A 22 -1.92 11.54 -7.41
N PHE A 23 -1.62 10.67 -6.43
CA PHE A 23 -0.97 11.07 -5.18
C PHE A 23 0.37 11.75 -5.46
N MET A 24 1.25 11.14 -6.26
CA MET A 24 2.57 11.71 -6.56
C MET A 24 2.49 13.03 -7.32
N ASP A 25 1.53 13.16 -8.25
CA ASP A 25 1.33 14.41 -9.01
C ASP A 25 0.89 15.56 -8.08
N VAL A 26 0.00 15.29 -7.12
CA VAL A 26 -0.44 16.28 -6.12
C VAL A 26 0.70 16.64 -5.16
N MET A 27 1.43 15.65 -4.64
CA MET A 27 2.57 15.92 -3.77
C MET A 27 3.65 16.76 -4.48
N ARG A 28 3.92 16.48 -5.77
CA ARG A 28 4.83 17.30 -6.58
C ARG A 28 4.32 18.73 -6.73
N ALA A 29 3.03 18.93 -7.01
CA ALA A 29 2.46 20.28 -7.12
C ALA A 29 2.61 21.08 -5.81
N ILE A 30 2.38 20.44 -4.67
CA ILE A 30 2.57 21.04 -3.34
C ILE A 30 4.04 21.38 -3.08
N GLU A 31 4.95 20.45 -3.34
CA GLU A 31 6.40 20.65 -3.14
C GLU A 31 6.95 21.80 -3.99
N GLU A 32 6.46 21.96 -5.23
CA GLU A 32 6.88 23.00 -6.19
C GLU A 32 6.21 24.37 -5.96
N LYS A 33 5.13 24.46 -5.16
CA LYS A 33 4.45 25.73 -4.88
C LYS A 33 5.43 26.72 -4.25
N ASN A 34 5.57 27.90 -4.86
CA ASN A 34 6.41 28.95 -4.32
C ASN A 34 5.75 29.59 -3.09
N THR A 35 6.28 29.27 -1.91
CA THR A 35 5.81 29.75 -0.60
C THR A 35 6.77 30.77 0.03
N GLY A 36 7.67 31.34 -0.78
CA GLY A 36 8.69 32.31 -0.33
C GLY A 36 10.04 31.66 -0.02
N GLU A 37 10.87 32.37 0.77
CA GLU A 37 12.19 31.87 1.15
C GLU A 37 12.07 30.67 2.11
N LYS A 38 12.55 29.51 1.65
CA LYS A 38 12.67 28.30 2.49
C LYS A 38 13.84 28.44 3.47
N VAL A 39 13.71 27.80 4.62
CA VAL A 39 14.83 27.62 5.56
C VAL A 39 15.94 26.84 4.85
N LYS A 40 17.19 27.31 4.98
CA LYS A 40 18.33 26.74 4.23
C LYS A 40 18.67 25.31 4.61
N ASP A 41 18.38 24.93 5.84
CA ASP A 41 18.64 23.59 6.36
C ASP A 41 17.45 23.15 7.22
N LEU A 42 16.66 22.21 6.69
CA LEU A 42 15.52 21.64 7.39
C LEU A 42 15.92 20.53 8.36
N SER A 43 17.16 20.04 8.32
CA SER A 43 17.61 18.93 9.18
C SER A 43 17.82 19.34 10.64
N ILE A 44 17.74 20.64 10.94
CA ILE A 44 17.91 21.19 12.30
C ILE A 44 16.78 20.80 13.26
N HIS A 45 15.63 20.37 12.75
CA HIS A 45 14.45 19.99 13.53
C HIS A 45 13.85 18.70 12.99
N SER A 46 13.16 17.96 13.87
CA SER A 46 12.29 16.86 13.42
C SER A 46 11.09 17.39 12.63
N VAL A 47 10.41 16.51 11.90
CA VAL A 47 9.18 16.86 11.18
C VAL A 47 8.12 17.41 12.15
N GLU A 48 7.96 16.79 13.31
CA GLU A 48 7.00 17.18 14.34
C GLU A 48 7.35 18.52 14.97
N GLU A 49 8.64 18.77 15.23
CA GLU A 49 9.12 20.08 15.69
C GLU A 49 8.81 21.17 14.68
N TRP A 50 9.07 20.92 13.39
CA TRP A 50 8.72 21.86 12.33
C TRP A 50 7.23 22.12 12.23
N VAL A 51 6.40 21.07 12.29
CA VAL A 51 4.94 21.21 12.28
C VAL A 51 4.45 22.10 13.43
N ASN A 52 5.01 21.91 14.63
CA ASN A 52 4.70 22.74 15.80
C ASN A 52 5.17 24.19 15.64
N GLU A 53 6.35 24.42 15.08
CA GLU A 53 6.83 25.77 14.79
C GLU A 53 5.97 26.47 13.73
N ILE A 54 5.54 25.75 12.69
CA ILE A 54 4.60 26.27 11.70
C ILE A 54 3.29 26.70 12.36
N ASP A 55 2.71 25.86 13.23
CA ASP A 55 1.49 26.23 13.97
C ASP A 55 1.69 27.52 14.79
N LYS A 56 2.81 27.65 15.51
CA LYS A 56 3.13 28.88 16.26
C LYS A 56 3.29 30.11 15.36
N ILE A 57 3.86 29.95 14.17
CA ILE A 57 4.04 31.05 13.20
C ILE A 57 2.69 31.53 12.70
N PHE A 58 1.82 30.62 12.27
CA PHE A 58 0.48 30.96 11.76
C PHE A 58 -0.39 31.60 12.85
N GLU A 59 -0.34 31.11 14.09
CA GLU A 59 -1.06 31.74 15.21
C GLU A 59 -0.60 33.17 15.50
N LYS A 60 0.71 33.44 15.43
CA LYS A 60 1.25 34.80 15.61
C LYS A 60 0.85 35.76 14.48
N ARG A 61 0.52 35.23 13.31
CA ARG A 61 0.20 36.00 12.11
C ARG A 61 -1.29 36.04 11.77
N LYS A 62 -2.17 35.45 12.60
CA LYS A 62 -3.62 35.38 12.33
C LYS A 62 -4.29 36.73 11.99
N ASP A 63 -3.76 37.84 12.51
CA ASP A 63 -4.28 39.19 12.30
C ASP A 63 -3.55 39.96 11.16
N GLN A 64 -2.63 39.29 10.45
CA GLN A 64 -1.84 39.85 9.35
C GLN A 64 -2.39 39.35 8.00
N ILE A 65 -2.27 40.17 6.96
CA ILE A 65 -2.57 39.77 5.59
C ILE A 65 -1.35 38.99 5.07
N ASP A 66 -1.37 37.67 5.23
CA ASP A 66 -0.38 36.79 4.61
C ASP A 66 -0.68 36.61 3.11
N PRO A 67 0.34 36.37 2.27
CA PRO A 67 0.12 35.96 0.88
C PRO A 67 -0.68 34.66 0.84
N ASP A 68 -1.66 34.58 -0.05
CA ASP A 68 -2.49 33.38 -0.18
C ASP A 68 -1.69 32.26 -0.86
N TYR A 69 -1.11 31.40 -0.02
CA TYR A 69 -0.42 30.17 -0.44
C TYR A 69 -1.35 28.96 -0.46
N ALA A 70 -2.65 29.14 -0.27
CA ALA A 70 -3.61 28.06 -0.41
C ALA A 70 -3.51 27.42 -1.80
N MET A 71 -3.96 26.18 -1.88
CA MET A 71 -4.01 25.42 -3.13
C MET A 71 -5.40 24.83 -3.31
N ASN A 72 -6.11 25.30 -4.32
CA ASN A 72 -7.38 24.70 -4.74
C ASN A 72 -7.17 23.41 -5.53
N PHE A 73 -8.26 22.69 -5.83
CA PHE A 73 -8.24 21.46 -6.63
C PHE A 73 -7.41 21.57 -7.92
N ASP A 74 -7.57 22.65 -8.68
CA ASP A 74 -6.90 22.82 -9.98
C ASP A 74 -5.40 23.02 -9.84
N GLU A 75 -4.97 23.72 -8.79
CA GLU A 75 -3.56 23.87 -8.47
C GLU A 75 -2.93 22.54 -8.02
N LEU A 76 -3.65 21.77 -7.18
CA LEU A 76 -3.20 20.45 -6.71
C LEU A 76 -3.01 19.47 -7.87
N PHE A 77 -3.95 19.44 -8.82
CA PHE A 77 -3.88 18.55 -9.98
C PHE A 77 -3.27 19.21 -11.22
N SER A 78 -2.65 20.38 -11.09
CA SER A 78 -2.07 21.14 -12.22
C SER A 78 -0.98 20.38 -13.01
N LYS A 79 -0.35 19.39 -12.36
CA LYS A 79 0.70 18.54 -12.93
C LYS A 79 0.24 17.12 -13.22
N THR A 80 -1.08 16.87 -13.28
CA THR A 80 -1.61 15.52 -13.47
C THR A 80 -1.21 14.91 -14.82
N ARG A 81 -0.83 13.64 -14.79
CA ARG A 81 -0.58 12.82 -16.00
C ARG A 81 -1.87 12.32 -16.65
N GLU A 82 -3.00 12.33 -15.94
CA GLU A 82 -4.29 11.80 -16.40
C GLU A 82 -5.38 12.88 -16.40
N SER A 83 -5.18 13.93 -17.21
CA SER A 83 -6.10 15.07 -17.30
C SER A 83 -7.55 14.69 -17.59
N TYR A 84 -7.78 13.65 -18.41
CA TYR A 84 -9.12 13.11 -18.67
C TYR A 84 -9.78 12.56 -17.40
N PHE A 85 -9.02 11.84 -16.56
CA PHE A 85 -9.54 11.29 -15.31
C PHE A 85 -9.92 12.41 -14.34
N ILE A 86 -9.06 13.43 -14.20
CA ILE A 86 -9.34 14.59 -13.33
C ILE A 86 -10.51 15.41 -13.85
N ALA A 87 -10.69 15.54 -15.18
CA ALA A 87 -11.88 16.15 -15.75
C ALA A 87 -13.15 15.38 -15.36
N LYS A 88 -13.11 14.04 -15.37
CA LYS A 88 -14.22 13.22 -14.87
C LYS A 88 -14.45 13.37 -13.37
N THR A 89 -13.39 13.49 -12.56
CA THR A 89 -13.55 13.83 -11.13
C THR A 89 -14.33 15.14 -10.96
N LYS A 90 -14.04 16.19 -11.75
CA LYS A 90 -14.80 17.45 -11.69
C LYS A 90 -16.25 17.34 -12.14
N GLU A 91 -16.56 16.42 -13.06
CA GLU A 91 -17.94 16.16 -13.48
C GLU A 91 -18.76 15.49 -12.37
N PHE A 92 -18.13 14.63 -11.55
CA PHE A 92 -18.81 13.81 -10.55
C PHE A 92 -18.83 14.44 -9.15
N TYR A 93 -17.91 15.35 -8.83
CA TYR A 93 -17.68 15.84 -7.46
C TYR A 93 -17.61 17.37 -7.38
N LEU A 94 -17.98 17.92 -6.23
CA LEU A 94 -17.89 19.34 -5.88
C LEU A 94 -16.44 19.76 -5.58
N THR A 95 -15.62 19.84 -6.63
CA THR A 95 -14.17 20.11 -6.51
C THR A 95 -13.84 21.51 -6.02
N GLU A 96 -14.75 22.47 -6.13
CA GLU A 96 -14.60 23.85 -5.64
C GLU A 96 -14.51 23.95 -4.11
N GLN A 97 -14.91 22.89 -3.39
CA GLN A 97 -14.78 22.81 -1.93
C GLN A 97 -13.38 22.38 -1.49
N ILE A 98 -12.58 21.84 -2.40
CA ILE A 98 -11.21 21.40 -2.12
C ILE A 98 -10.28 22.61 -2.14
N ASN A 99 -9.86 23.02 -0.95
CA ASN A 99 -8.89 24.07 -0.78
C ASN A 99 -7.97 23.78 0.41
N LEU A 100 -6.72 23.41 0.12
CA LEU A 100 -5.71 23.23 1.15
C LEU A 100 -5.28 24.59 1.68
N SER A 101 -5.34 24.77 3.00
CA SER A 101 -4.91 26.02 3.61
C SER A 101 -3.41 26.25 3.41
N ALA A 102 -2.97 27.51 3.41
CA ALA A 102 -1.55 27.83 3.37
C ALA A 102 -0.75 27.06 4.43
N LYS A 103 -1.32 26.92 5.64
CA LYS A 103 -0.71 26.16 6.75
C LYS A 103 -0.49 24.70 6.38
N ASP A 104 -1.48 24.04 5.78
CA ASP A 104 -1.38 22.63 5.38
C ASP A 104 -0.38 22.45 4.23
N VAL A 105 -0.34 23.38 3.27
CA VAL A 105 0.67 23.42 2.20
C VAL A 105 2.08 23.49 2.79
N PHE A 106 2.35 24.40 3.73
CA PHE A 106 3.67 24.49 4.38
C PHE A 106 4.03 23.21 5.15
N LYS A 107 3.10 22.66 5.93
CA LYS A 107 3.33 21.41 6.68
C LYS A 107 3.67 20.27 5.73
N LEU A 108 2.92 20.12 4.63
CA LEU A 108 3.19 19.09 3.63
C LEU A 108 4.53 19.32 2.93
N GLN A 109 4.88 20.55 2.55
CA GLN A 109 6.20 20.84 1.95
C GLN A 109 7.37 20.37 2.82
N TYR A 110 7.32 20.63 4.13
CA TYR A 110 8.37 20.21 5.06
C TYR A 110 8.39 18.68 5.24
N ARG A 111 7.21 18.06 5.35
CA ARG A 111 7.09 16.58 5.40
C ARG A 111 7.69 15.94 4.15
N LEU A 112 7.38 16.46 2.97
CA LEU A 112 7.87 15.93 1.68
C LEU A 112 9.39 16.09 1.55
N GLU A 113 9.94 17.25 1.92
CA GLU A 113 11.38 17.52 1.79
C GLU A 113 12.22 16.66 2.75
N LEU A 114 11.72 16.43 3.97
CA LEU A 114 12.42 15.64 4.99
C LEU A 114 12.20 14.13 4.87
N ASN A 115 11.22 13.66 4.10
CA ASN A 115 10.89 12.25 4.00
C ASN A 115 11.72 11.52 2.92
N SER A 116 12.64 10.66 3.34
CA SER A 116 13.56 9.95 2.46
C SER A 116 12.85 8.97 1.51
N TRP A 117 11.75 8.36 1.96
CA TRP A 117 10.95 7.46 1.13
C TRP A 117 10.25 8.22 0.01
N TYR A 118 9.58 9.34 0.30
CA TYR A 118 8.99 10.19 -0.72
C TYR A 118 10.03 10.64 -1.75
N GLN A 119 11.20 11.10 -1.30
CA GLN A 119 12.29 11.52 -2.20
C GLN A 119 12.82 10.35 -3.04
N TYR A 120 12.91 9.15 -2.49
CA TYR A 120 13.24 7.93 -3.23
C TYR A 120 12.18 7.62 -4.30
N PHE A 121 10.90 7.57 -3.91
CA PHE A 121 9.80 7.27 -4.81
C PHE A 121 9.63 8.31 -5.93
N LYS A 122 9.82 9.59 -5.63
CA LYS A 122 9.83 10.68 -6.60
C LYS A 122 10.87 10.46 -7.71
N LYS A 123 12.07 9.96 -7.37
CA LYS A 123 13.11 9.63 -8.36
C LYS A 123 12.77 8.41 -9.22
N HIS A 124 11.85 7.56 -8.76
CA HIS A 124 11.40 6.34 -9.43
C HIS A 124 9.95 6.42 -9.92
N VAL A 125 9.36 7.62 -10.03
CA VAL A 125 7.94 7.80 -10.34
C VAL A 125 7.56 7.22 -11.72
N GLU A 126 8.49 7.16 -12.67
CA GLU A 126 8.25 6.53 -13.97
C GLU A 126 8.22 4.99 -13.92
N GLU A 127 8.83 4.41 -12.89
CA GLU A 127 8.90 2.95 -12.67
C GLU A 127 7.72 2.44 -11.82
N ILE A 128 7.06 3.31 -11.05
CA ILE A 128 5.97 2.96 -10.13
C ILE A 128 4.65 3.41 -10.75
N LYS A 129 3.82 2.45 -11.20
CA LYS A 129 2.52 2.75 -11.80
C LYS A 129 1.36 2.43 -10.87
N THR A 130 1.60 1.53 -9.92
CA THR A 130 0.59 0.99 -9.01
C THR A 130 1.12 0.97 -7.57
N TRP A 131 0.20 0.80 -6.62
CA TRP A 131 0.56 0.56 -5.22
C TRP A 131 1.34 -0.76 -5.03
N ILE A 132 1.20 -1.73 -5.93
CA ILE A 132 1.98 -2.98 -5.91
C ILE A 132 3.44 -2.70 -6.32
N ASP A 133 3.65 -1.90 -7.36
CA ASP A 133 5.01 -1.48 -7.77
C ASP A 133 5.71 -0.73 -6.62
N PHE A 134 4.95 0.03 -5.83
CA PHE A 134 5.44 0.71 -4.65
C PHE A 134 5.92 -0.27 -3.57
N GLU A 135 5.17 -1.33 -3.29
CA GLU A 135 5.58 -2.38 -2.33
C GLU A 135 6.88 -3.07 -2.79
N GLN A 136 7.01 -3.36 -4.09
CA GLN A 136 8.25 -3.91 -4.67
C GLN A 136 9.45 -2.95 -4.53
N LYS A 137 9.22 -1.64 -4.52
CA LYS A 137 10.26 -0.64 -4.26
C LYS A 137 10.68 -0.63 -2.80
N ILE A 138 9.75 -0.79 -1.86
CA ILE A 138 10.11 -1.00 -0.44
C ILE A 138 10.97 -2.25 -0.31
N GLU A 139 10.55 -3.36 -0.92
CA GLU A 139 11.29 -4.62 -0.93
C GLU A 139 12.73 -4.44 -1.46
N SER A 140 12.87 -3.70 -2.57
CA SER A 140 14.18 -3.40 -3.16
C SER A 140 15.13 -2.68 -2.21
N VAL A 141 14.62 -1.76 -1.38
CA VAL A 141 15.41 -1.01 -0.40
C VAL A 141 15.82 -1.89 0.78
N ILE A 142 14.91 -2.70 1.32
CA ILE A 142 15.23 -3.59 2.44
C ILE A 142 16.21 -4.70 2.02
N VAL A 143 16.07 -5.23 0.79
CA VAL A 143 17.03 -6.21 0.22
C VAL A 143 18.40 -5.56 0.01
N ALA A 144 18.45 -4.33 -0.51
CA ALA A 144 19.70 -3.58 -0.64
C ALA A 144 20.36 -3.35 0.73
N THR A 145 19.56 -3.05 1.76
CA THR A 145 20.01 -2.86 3.14
C THR A 145 20.59 -4.15 3.71
N ALA A 146 19.89 -5.28 3.58
CA ALA A 146 20.35 -6.58 4.07
C ALA A 146 21.65 -7.03 3.39
N GLN A 147 21.75 -6.85 2.07
CA GLN A 147 22.97 -7.16 1.32
C GLN A 147 24.14 -6.29 1.78
N CYS A 148 23.90 -4.99 2.00
CA CYS A 148 24.93 -4.07 2.49
C CYS A 148 25.41 -4.45 3.89
N ILE A 149 24.49 -4.74 4.82
CA ILE A 149 24.84 -5.19 6.17
C ILE A 149 25.68 -6.47 6.11
N ALA A 150 25.25 -7.46 5.33
CA ALA A 150 25.95 -8.73 5.20
C ALA A 150 27.34 -8.59 4.57
N ASP A 151 27.54 -7.60 3.69
CA ASP A 151 28.87 -7.29 3.15
C ASP A 151 29.74 -6.58 4.18
N LEU A 152 29.23 -5.56 4.86
CA LEU A 152 29.97 -4.81 5.87
C LEU A 152 30.38 -5.70 7.06
N GLU A 153 29.57 -6.69 7.46
CA GLU A 153 29.92 -7.69 8.49
C GLU A 153 31.16 -8.53 8.14
N LYS A 154 31.51 -8.66 6.86
CA LYS A 154 32.71 -9.40 6.41
C LYS A 154 33.97 -8.54 6.43
N ILE A 155 33.83 -7.23 6.63
CA ILE A 155 34.93 -6.28 6.61
C ILE A 155 35.54 -6.18 8.01
N ASN A 156 36.83 -6.49 8.14
CA ASN A 156 37.53 -6.47 9.42
C ASN A 156 38.27 -5.13 9.68
N ASN A 157 38.59 -4.35 8.64
CA ASN A 157 39.34 -3.09 8.76
C ASN A 157 38.58 -1.93 8.15
N THR A 158 38.63 -0.76 8.79
CA THR A 158 38.01 0.48 8.31
C THR A 158 38.53 0.92 6.93
N SER A 159 39.81 0.63 6.62
CA SER A 159 40.40 0.89 5.30
C SER A 159 39.63 0.21 4.16
N ASP A 160 39.09 -0.97 4.44
CA ASP A 160 38.47 -1.84 3.45
C ASP A 160 36.99 -1.43 3.21
N VAL A 161 36.39 -0.67 4.14
CA VAL A 161 35.08 -0.02 3.94
C VAL A 161 35.15 0.99 2.80
N HIS A 162 36.22 1.77 2.70
CA HIS A 162 36.38 2.70 1.57
C HIS A 162 36.51 1.95 0.25
N SER A 163 37.29 0.87 0.21
CA SER A 163 37.41 0.02 -0.98
C SER A 163 36.05 -0.57 -1.37
N TYR A 164 35.27 -1.03 -0.40
CA TYR A 164 33.91 -1.53 -0.61
C TYR A 164 33.00 -0.46 -1.23
N LEU A 165 33.00 0.77 -0.71
CA LEU A 165 32.18 1.87 -1.21
C LEU A 165 32.63 2.42 -2.56
N THR A 166 33.88 2.18 -2.97
CA THR A 166 34.37 2.55 -4.30
C THR A 166 33.88 1.57 -5.39
N TRP A 167 32.66 1.77 -5.89
CA TRP A 167 32.10 0.92 -6.96
C TRP A 167 32.91 0.95 -8.28
N LYS A 168 33.82 1.92 -8.45
CA LYS A 168 34.71 2.06 -9.62
C LYS A 168 36.02 1.26 -9.53
N SER A 169 36.31 0.59 -8.42
CA SER A 169 37.55 -0.20 -8.27
C SER A 169 37.48 -1.52 -9.07
N LYS A 170 38.64 -2.07 -9.44
CA LYS A 170 38.78 -3.41 -10.08
C LYS A 170 38.85 -4.56 -9.06
N GLU A 171 38.62 -4.28 -7.77
CA GLU A 171 38.76 -5.28 -6.71
C GLU A 171 37.54 -6.19 -6.61
N GLN A 172 37.73 -7.40 -6.05
CA GLN A 172 36.69 -8.42 -5.93
C GLN A 172 35.60 -8.08 -4.90
N PHE A 173 35.86 -7.15 -3.98
CA PHE A 173 34.99 -6.84 -2.85
C PHE A 173 34.48 -5.38 -2.94
N ARG A 174 33.34 -5.18 -3.60
CA ARG A 174 32.73 -3.84 -3.81
C ARG A 174 31.21 -3.88 -3.76
N ILE A 175 30.63 -2.78 -3.30
CA ILE A 175 29.19 -2.56 -3.37
C ILE A 175 28.73 -2.47 -4.83
N LYS A 176 27.56 -3.04 -5.13
CA LYS A 176 26.94 -2.84 -6.44
C LYS A 176 26.47 -1.39 -6.56
N GLU A 177 26.71 -0.76 -7.70
CA GLU A 177 26.34 0.64 -7.97
C GLU A 177 24.85 0.92 -7.67
N LYS A 178 23.95 0.02 -8.07
CA LYS A 178 22.51 0.11 -7.75
C LYS A 178 22.25 0.17 -6.24
N ILE A 179 22.91 -0.68 -5.45
CA ILE A 179 22.74 -0.72 -3.98
C ILE A 179 23.27 0.58 -3.37
N PHE A 180 24.44 1.04 -3.82
CA PHE A 180 25.02 2.30 -3.34
C PHE A 180 24.04 3.46 -3.53
N HIS A 181 23.51 3.65 -4.74
CA HIS A 181 22.58 4.75 -5.04
C HIS A 181 21.22 4.63 -4.32
N ILE A 182 20.72 3.42 -4.11
CA ILE A 182 19.51 3.21 -3.30
C ILE A 182 19.76 3.73 -1.87
N LEU A 183 20.82 3.25 -1.23
CA LEU A 183 21.10 3.58 0.18
C LEU A 183 21.57 5.04 0.37
N ASP A 184 22.14 5.64 -0.67
CA ASP A 184 22.47 7.07 -0.73
C ASP A 184 21.20 7.94 -0.61
N CYS A 185 20.09 7.52 -1.22
CA CYS A 185 18.81 8.24 -1.10
C CYS A 185 18.27 8.29 0.34
N PHE A 186 18.73 7.37 1.21
CA PHE A 186 18.37 7.32 2.62
C PHE A 186 19.47 7.88 3.53
N GLY A 187 20.50 8.51 2.93
CA GLY A 187 21.60 9.15 3.66
C GLY A 187 22.44 8.17 4.47
N LEU A 188 22.52 6.90 4.04
CA LEU A 188 23.43 5.93 4.67
C LEU A 188 24.89 6.33 4.49
N TRP A 189 25.19 7.10 3.44
CA TRP A 189 26.52 7.60 3.14
C TRP A 189 26.66 9.07 3.53
N GLU A 190 27.85 9.44 3.99
CA GLU A 190 28.26 10.83 4.20
C GLU A 190 29.64 11.08 3.57
N ALA A 191 29.89 12.33 3.18
CA ALA A 191 31.17 12.75 2.64
C ALA A 191 32.21 12.91 3.77
N GLU A 192 33.24 12.08 3.75
CA GLU A 192 34.39 12.16 4.65
C GLU A 192 35.53 12.94 3.99
N GLU A 193 35.97 14.03 4.63
CA GLU A 193 37.17 14.76 4.22
C GLU A 193 38.45 14.03 4.65
N TYR A 194 39.41 13.92 3.75
CA TYR A 194 40.73 13.35 4.06
C TYR A 194 41.87 14.16 3.42
N VAL A 195 43.08 14.05 3.95
CA VAL A 195 44.25 14.76 3.44
C VAL A 195 44.93 13.95 2.34
N LEU A 196 45.03 14.51 1.14
CA LEU A 196 45.69 13.88 -0.02
C LEU A 196 47.20 14.06 0.00
N MET A 197 47.69 15.27 0.32
CA MET A 197 49.11 15.59 0.40
C MET A 197 49.34 16.84 1.26
N ALA A 198 50.36 16.81 2.12
CA ALA A 198 50.86 17.99 2.81
C ALA A 198 51.96 18.64 1.97
N VAL A 199 51.70 19.83 1.41
CA VAL A 199 52.69 20.55 0.60
C VAL A 199 53.61 21.36 1.52
N ALA A 200 54.92 21.36 1.24
CA ALA A 200 55.88 22.23 1.93
C ALA A 200 55.43 23.70 1.79
N GLY A 201 55.07 24.32 2.91
CA GLY A 201 54.42 25.64 2.95
C GLY A 201 53.04 25.67 3.61
N GLY A 202 52.54 24.55 4.15
CA GLY A 202 51.35 24.52 5.03
C GLY A 202 50.01 24.47 4.31
N LYS A 203 49.98 24.40 2.96
CA LYS A 203 48.75 24.15 2.21
C LYS A 203 48.51 22.64 2.11
N THR A 204 47.45 22.17 2.75
CA THR A 204 46.93 20.80 2.63
C THR A 204 45.94 20.71 1.49
N VAL A 205 46.13 19.74 0.60
CA VAL A 205 45.11 19.37 -0.39
C VAL A 205 44.17 18.37 0.27
N LYS A 206 42.89 18.73 0.38
CA LYS A 206 41.84 17.86 0.91
C LYS A 206 41.10 17.15 -0.23
N GLY A 207 40.86 15.86 -0.05
CA GLY A 207 39.93 15.07 -0.86
C GLY A 207 38.65 14.80 -0.08
N SER A 208 37.60 14.36 -0.78
CA SER A 208 36.34 13.90 -0.19
C SER A 208 36.01 12.54 -0.75
N ARG A 209 35.56 11.61 0.10
CA ARG A 209 35.14 10.26 -0.29
C ARG A 209 33.87 9.86 0.46
N PRO A 210 33.03 8.97 -0.10
CA PRO A 210 31.89 8.45 0.65
C PRO A 210 32.37 7.54 1.78
N ASN A 211 31.72 7.65 2.92
CA ASN A 211 31.83 6.74 4.06
C ASN A 211 30.44 6.49 4.65
N ILE A 212 30.31 5.53 5.58
CA ILE A 212 29.08 5.33 6.34
C ILE A 212 28.76 6.62 7.10
N ASN A 213 27.51 7.03 7.14
CA ASN A 213 27.10 8.17 7.93
C ASN A 213 27.28 7.85 9.43
N PRO A 214 28.07 8.62 10.20
CA PRO A 214 28.33 8.36 11.60
C PRO A 214 27.07 8.22 12.46
N ARG A 215 25.95 8.86 12.09
CA ARG A 215 24.66 8.73 12.79
C ARG A 215 24.14 7.29 12.84
N PHE A 216 24.57 6.46 11.89
CA PHE A 216 24.21 5.05 11.81
C PHE A 216 25.30 4.12 12.34
N CYS A 217 26.39 4.65 12.91
CA CYS A 217 27.42 3.84 13.54
C CYS A 217 27.18 3.65 15.04
N TYR A 218 27.71 2.58 15.62
CA TYR A 218 27.62 2.35 17.07
C TYR A 218 28.25 3.52 17.84
N GLY A 219 27.45 4.21 18.65
CA GLY A 219 27.89 5.38 19.43
C GLY A 219 28.29 6.59 18.58
N GLY A 220 27.88 6.68 17.31
CA GLY A 220 28.22 7.80 16.46
C GLY A 220 29.64 7.79 15.91
N ASN A 221 30.37 6.67 16.05
CA ASN A 221 31.78 6.57 15.66
C ASN A 221 31.98 5.52 14.56
N LEU A 222 32.56 5.96 13.43
CA LEU A 222 32.90 5.14 12.26
C LEU A 222 33.75 3.91 12.62
N GLU A 223 34.64 4.02 13.61
CA GLU A 223 35.52 2.92 14.04
C GLU A 223 34.73 1.73 14.62
N ASN A 224 33.54 1.99 15.15
CA ASN A 224 32.69 0.94 15.72
C ASN A 224 31.82 0.25 14.65
N GLY A 225 31.88 0.70 13.39
CA GLY A 225 31.11 0.13 12.28
C GLY A 225 29.63 0.50 12.28
N LEU A 226 28.92 0.04 11.24
CA LEU A 226 27.48 0.24 11.08
C LEU A 226 26.72 -0.44 12.23
N ASN A 227 25.75 0.26 12.80
CA ASN A 227 24.70 -0.29 13.63
C ASN A 227 23.47 -0.57 12.74
N PRO A 228 23.19 -1.84 12.36
CA PRO A 228 22.08 -2.16 11.48
C PRO A 228 20.73 -1.72 12.03
N LEU A 229 20.55 -1.80 13.36
CA LEU A 229 19.29 -1.46 14.01
C LEU A 229 18.99 0.04 13.86
N SER A 230 19.95 0.93 14.06
CA SER A 230 19.69 2.38 13.94
C SER A 230 19.31 2.79 12.53
N PHE A 231 19.87 2.13 11.50
CA PHE A 231 19.48 2.41 10.12
C PHE A 231 18.10 1.81 9.78
N LEU A 232 17.80 0.58 10.24
CA LEU A 232 16.48 -0.02 10.05
C LEU A 232 15.37 0.76 10.76
N ASP A 233 15.62 1.20 12.00
CA ASP A 233 14.70 2.04 12.77
C ASP A 233 14.45 3.36 12.04
N PHE A 234 15.49 3.98 11.47
CA PHE A 234 15.35 5.18 10.64
C PHE A 234 14.48 4.91 9.41
N LEU A 235 14.74 3.83 8.66
CA LEU A 235 13.95 3.47 7.49
C LEU A 235 12.48 3.23 7.84
N GLN A 236 12.20 2.58 8.97
CA GLN A 236 10.84 2.32 9.44
C GLN A 236 10.14 3.62 9.86
N GLN A 237 10.81 4.48 10.63
CA GLN A 237 10.26 5.79 11.02
C GLN A 237 9.95 6.66 9.80
N GLN A 238 10.85 6.68 8.81
CA GLN A 238 10.61 7.39 7.55
C GLN A 238 9.42 6.80 6.78
N LEU A 239 9.20 5.49 6.82
CA LEU A 239 8.05 4.86 6.15
C LEU A 239 6.74 5.23 6.84
N GLU A 240 6.70 5.23 8.17
CA GLU A 240 5.52 5.70 8.92
C GLU A 240 5.23 7.18 8.66
N GLN A 241 6.26 8.03 8.56
CA GLN A 241 6.08 9.42 8.15
C GLN A 241 5.57 9.56 6.72
N PHE A 242 5.95 8.66 5.81
CA PHE A 242 5.38 8.62 4.46
C PHE A 242 3.90 8.22 4.48
N ILE A 243 3.54 7.23 5.31
CA ILE A 243 2.13 6.84 5.51
C ILE A 243 1.30 8.02 6.01
N VAL A 244 1.83 8.86 6.91
CA VAL A 244 1.16 10.10 7.34
C VAL A 244 0.98 11.09 6.18
N ILE A 245 1.96 11.24 5.29
CA ILE A 245 1.81 12.09 4.09
C ILE A 245 0.68 11.55 3.19
N PHE A 246 0.62 10.23 3.02
CA PHE A 246 -0.41 9.58 2.22
C PHE A 246 -1.81 9.71 2.86
N ASP A 247 -1.91 9.51 4.17
CA ASP A 247 -3.12 9.72 4.96
C ASP A 247 -3.65 11.15 4.81
N LEU A 248 -2.79 12.16 4.91
CA LEU A 248 -3.16 13.56 4.69
C LEU A 248 -3.71 13.82 3.29
N TYR A 249 -3.19 13.14 2.26
CA TYR A 249 -3.77 13.23 0.92
C TYR A 249 -5.19 12.66 0.86
N LEU A 250 -5.40 11.50 1.48
CA LEU A 250 -6.72 10.88 1.55
C LEU A 250 -7.69 11.78 2.32
N GLU A 251 -7.29 12.30 3.48
CA GLU A 251 -8.16 13.09 4.35
C GLU A 251 -8.47 14.49 3.80
N LEU A 252 -7.45 15.23 3.33
CA LEU A 252 -7.60 16.63 2.91
C LEU A 252 -8.10 16.78 1.48
N VAL A 253 -7.98 15.73 0.65
CA VAL A 253 -8.38 15.77 -0.77
C VAL A 253 -9.48 14.75 -1.04
N ILE A 254 -9.18 13.45 -0.93
CA ILE A 254 -10.09 12.40 -1.41
C ILE A 254 -11.40 12.34 -0.61
N SER A 255 -11.29 12.45 0.71
CA SER A 255 -12.42 12.33 1.64
C SER A 255 -13.27 13.60 1.69
N GLN A 256 -12.77 14.70 1.13
CA GLN A 256 -13.51 15.94 0.92
C GLN A 256 -14.27 15.97 -0.42
N LEU A 257 -13.99 15.04 -1.34
CA LEU A 257 -14.72 14.96 -2.62
C LEU A 257 -16.14 14.42 -2.42
N ASN A 258 -17.08 15.33 -2.20
CA ASN A 258 -18.50 15.03 -2.11
C ASN A 258 -19.14 14.96 -3.51
N PRO A 259 -19.97 13.94 -3.81
CA PRO A 259 -20.64 13.84 -5.10
C PRO A 259 -21.49 15.08 -5.40
N ALA A 260 -21.45 15.55 -6.65
CA ALA A 260 -22.26 16.69 -7.11
C ALA A 260 -23.76 16.31 -7.27
N SER A 261 -24.04 15.02 -7.39
CA SER A 261 -25.38 14.41 -7.41
C SER A 261 -25.29 12.99 -6.84
N MET A 262 -26.44 12.38 -6.55
CA MET A 262 -26.48 10.98 -6.14
C MET A 262 -25.84 10.10 -7.24
N LEU A 263 -25.01 9.14 -6.84
CA LEU A 263 -24.32 8.25 -7.76
C LEU A 263 -24.94 6.85 -7.65
N ASP A 264 -25.55 6.38 -8.73
CA ASP A 264 -26.15 5.06 -8.79
C ASP A 264 -25.18 4.03 -9.37
N ILE A 265 -25.32 2.79 -8.88
CA ILE A 265 -24.64 1.61 -9.43
C ILE A 265 -25.57 0.97 -10.46
N GLU A 266 -25.38 1.31 -11.73
CA GLU A 266 -26.13 0.73 -12.84
C GLU A 266 -25.59 -0.67 -13.19
N ALA A 267 -26.29 -1.70 -12.73
CA ALA A 267 -26.07 -3.08 -13.18
C ALA A 267 -27.33 -3.93 -13.01
N LYS A 268 -27.66 -4.71 -14.06
CA LYS A 268 -28.88 -5.56 -14.12
C LYS A 268 -28.99 -6.59 -12.99
N GLU A 269 -27.87 -6.98 -12.41
CA GLU A 269 -27.77 -8.03 -11.39
C GLU A 269 -26.90 -7.57 -10.20
N PHE A 270 -26.76 -6.26 -9.98
CA PHE A 270 -26.06 -5.78 -8.79
C PHE A 270 -26.91 -6.08 -7.56
N VAL A 271 -26.26 -6.65 -6.55
CA VAL A 271 -26.90 -7.00 -5.29
C VAL A 271 -26.20 -6.19 -4.20
N TYR A 272 -26.99 -5.46 -3.43
CA TYR A 272 -26.47 -4.70 -2.30
C TYR A 272 -25.83 -5.65 -1.28
N PRO A 273 -24.60 -5.34 -0.81
CA PRO A 273 -23.88 -6.18 0.13
C PRO A 273 -24.47 -6.09 1.54
N ASP A 274 -24.46 -7.22 2.24
CA ASP A 274 -24.73 -7.30 3.67
C ASP A 274 -23.49 -6.91 4.50
N LYS A 275 -22.29 -7.14 3.94
CA LYS A 275 -20.98 -6.86 4.56
C LYS A 275 -19.93 -6.51 3.51
N ILE A 276 -18.98 -5.65 3.86
CA ILE A 276 -17.87 -5.27 2.98
C ILE A 276 -16.53 -5.58 3.62
N TYR A 277 -15.64 -6.17 2.83
CA TYR A 277 -14.21 -6.23 3.12
C TYR A 277 -13.48 -5.23 2.22
N SER A 278 -12.88 -4.22 2.83
CA SER A 278 -12.18 -3.17 2.09
C SER A 278 -10.67 -3.37 2.17
N PHE A 279 -10.05 -3.48 0.99
CA PHE A 279 -8.61 -3.31 0.80
C PHE A 279 -8.26 -1.84 0.48
N ASN A 280 -9.28 -0.98 0.33
CA ASN A 280 -9.08 0.46 0.21
C ASN A 280 -8.90 1.09 1.58
N TYR A 281 -8.08 2.15 1.60
CA TYR A 281 -7.91 2.99 2.78
C TYR A 281 -9.05 3.99 2.97
N THR A 282 -9.91 4.16 1.95
CA THR A 282 -11.02 5.12 1.89
C THR A 282 -12.35 4.47 2.21
N ASN A 283 -13.29 5.27 2.75
CA ASN A 283 -14.65 4.84 3.06
C ASN A 283 -15.66 5.12 1.94
N THR A 284 -15.22 5.06 0.68
CA THR A 284 -16.00 5.45 -0.51
C THR A 284 -17.40 4.86 -0.55
N TYR A 285 -17.55 3.56 -0.27
CA TYR A 285 -18.86 2.92 -0.29
C TYR A 285 -19.80 3.50 0.76
N GLN A 286 -19.34 3.61 2.02
CA GLN A 286 -20.13 4.13 3.15
C GLN A 286 -20.50 5.59 2.96
N ARG A 287 -19.61 6.35 2.31
CA ARG A 287 -19.79 7.78 2.07
C ARG A 287 -20.74 8.09 0.90
N ILE A 288 -20.73 7.29 -0.15
CA ILE A 288 -21.45 7.59 -1.40
C ILE A 288 -22.76 6.81 -1.53
N HIS A 289 -22.79 5.53 -1.12
CA HIS A 289 -23.90 4.63 -1.41
C HIS A 289 -24.76 4.37 -0.18
N ASP A 290 -24.27 3.54 0.74
CA ASP A 290 -25.06 3.05 1.86
C ASP A 290 -24.21 2.79 3.10
N SER A 291 -24.83 2.92 4.26
CA SER A 291 -24.24 2.54 5.54
C SER A 291 -24.26 1.02 5.72
N VAL A 292 -23.20 0.35 5.28
CA VAL A 292 -22.95 -1.10 5.47
C VAL A 292 -21.77 -1.29 6.44
N GLU A 293 -21.75 -2.42 7.15
CA GLU A 293 -20.61 -2.83 7.96
C GLU A 293 -19.39 -3.08 7.07
N VAL A 294 -18.27 -2.42 7.38
CA VAL A 294 -17.02 -2.52 6.60
C VAL A 294 -15.87 -2.92 7.50
N GLU A 295 -15.17 -3.98 7.13
CA GLU A 295 -13.90 -4.40 7.72
C GLU A 295 -12.74 -3.98 6.81
N TYR A 296 -11.88 -3.08 7.31
CA TYR A 296 -10.73 -2.54 6.58
C TYR A 296 -9.49 -3.42 6.80
N LEU A 297 -9.19 -4.27 5.82
CA LEU A 297 -8.15 -5.29 5.92
C LEU A 297 -6.72 -4.72 5.88
N HIS A 298 -6.56 -3.53 5.29
CA HIS A 298 -5.29 -2.78 5.27
C HIS A 298 -5.35 -1.50 6.11
N GLY A 299 -6.30 -1.42 7.04
CA GLY A 299 -6.58 -0.19 7.77
C GLY A 299 -7.21 0.89 6.90
N SER A 300 -7.48 2.03 7.53
CA SER A 300 -8.16 3.18 6.92
C SER A 300 -7.47 4.49 7.28
N HIS A 301 -7.72 5.51 6.47
CA HIS A 301 -7.26 6.88 6.73
C HIS A 301 -8.03 7.56 7.89
N GLY A 302 -7.51 8.69 8.40
CA GLY A 302 -8.18 9.58 9.36
C GLY A 302 -7.38 9.83 10.65
N GLU A 303 -8.00 10.50 11.65
CA GLU A 303 -7.32 10.93 12.89
C GLU A 303 -6.57 9.80 13.62
N TYR A 304 -7.13 8.59 13.61
CA TYR A 304 -6.52 7.38 14.18
C TYR A 304 -6.13 6.40 13.06
N GLN A 305 -5.48 6.89 12.01
CA GLN A 305 -5.09 6.06 10.87
C GLN A 305 -4.29 4.84 11.32
N ASN A 306 -4.61 3.71 10.69
CA ASN A 306 -3.95 2.44 10.91
C ASN A 306 -3.54 1.79 9.57
N ILE A 307 -3.22 2.62 8.58
CA ILE A 307 -2.86 2.19 7.22
C ILE A 307 -1.69 1.21 7.26
N VAL A 308 -1.89 0.07 6.61
CA VAL A 308 -0.90 -0.97 6.39
C VAL A 308 -0.34 -0.81 4.98
N LEU A 309 0.94 -0.49 4.89
CA LEU A 309 1.64 -0.25 3.64
C LEU A 309 3.05 -0.81 3.76
N GLY A 310 3.23 -2.02 3.23
CA GLY A 310 4.46 -2.80 3.39
C GLY A 310 4.53 -3.97 2.42
N VAL A 311 5.62 -4.73 2.51
CA VAL A 311 5.83 -5.93 1.68
C VAL A 311 5.01 -7.10 2.21
N SER A 312 4.69 -8.07 1.35
CA SER A 312 3.86 -9.22 1.73
C SER A 312 4.52 -10.06 2.83
N ASP A 313 5.77 -10.47 2.62
CA ASP A 313 6.55 -11.28 3.57
C ASP A 313 8.07 -11.13 3.32
N LEU A 314 8.89 -11.67 4.21
CA LEU A 314 10.36 -11.74 4.05
C LEU A 314 10.77 -13.09 3.46
N GLU A 315 10.99 -13.14 2.16
CA GLU A 315 11.44 -14.39 1.51
C GLU A 315 12.93 -14.69 1.76
N ASP A 316 13.77 -13.65 1.84
CA ASP A 316 15.23 -13.79 1.99
C ASP A 316 15.64 -13.99 3.47
N GLU A 317 16.44 -15.02 3.76
CA GLU A 317 16.95 -15.31 5.11
C GLU A 317 17.80 -14.16 5.69
N SER A 318 18.47 -13.37 4.85
CA SER A 318 19.21 -12.17 5.28
C SER A 318 18.29 -11.10 5.85
N LEU A 319 17.07 -10.93 5.31
CA LEU A 319 16.05 -10.02 5.84
C LEU A 319 15.54 -10.48 7.21
N LYS A 320 15.34 -11.79 7.37
CA LYS A 320 14.94 -12.39 8.66
C LYS A 320 16.04 -12.23 9.71
N LYS A 321 17.32 -12.42 9.32
CA LYS A 321 18.48 -12.26 10.21
C LYS A 321 18.57 -10.84 10.79
N ILE A 322 18.28 -9.82 9.99
CA ILE A 322 18.27 -8.41 10.43
C ILE A 322 16.93 -7.99 11.08
N LYS A 323 15.96 -8.91 11.19
CA LYS A 323 14.62 -8.69 11.75
C LYS A 323 13.86 -7.54 11.07
N ALA A 324 13.90 -7.46 9.74
CA ALA A 324 13.18 -6.45 8.95
C ALA A 324 11.65 -6.62 8.94
N TYR A 325 11.06 -7.29 9.95
CA TYR A 325 9.63 -7.58 9.99
C TYR A 325 8.77 -6.32 10.07
N GLY A 326 9.29 -5.19 10.58
CA GLY A 326 8.58 -3.91 10.61
C GLY A 326 8.11 -3.40 9.24
N PHE A 327 8.67 -3.91 8.15
CA PHE A 327 8.27 -3.58 6.78
C PHE A 327 7.21 -4.53 6.20
N THR A 328 6.85 -5.62 6.88
CA THR A 328 5.85 -6.56 6.38
C THR A 328 4.43 -6.13 6.75
N LYS A 329 3.48 -6.40 5.85
CA LYS A 329 2.05 -6.18 6.12
C LYS A 329 1.60 -6.94 7.36
N TYR A 330 2.04 -8.19 7.54
CA TYR A 330 1.68 -9.01 8.69
C TYR A 330 2.07 -8.34 10.02
N HIS A 331 3.31 -7.88 10.15
CA HIS A 331 3.76 -7.19 11.36
C HIS A 331 2.99 -5.89 11.59
N GLN A 332 2.83 -5.07 10.55
CA GLN A 332 2.09 -3.81 10.64
C GLN A 332 0.63 -4.06 11.06
N LYS A 333 -0.02 -5.10 10.54
CA LYS A 333 -1.39 -5.46 10.91
C LYS A 333 -1.52 -5.80 12.39
N LEU A 334 -0.61 -6.63 12.91
CA LEU A 334 -0.55 -6.96 14.33
C LEU A 334 -0.25 -5.75 15.21
N PHE A 335 0.63 -4.85 14.74
CA PHE A 335 1.05 -3.68 15.50
C PHE A 335 0.00 -2.57 15.53
N LYS A 336 -0.79 -2.44 14.46
CA LYS A 336 -1.82 -1.39 14.29
C LYS A 336 -3.24 -1.87 14.60
N ASP A 337 -3.38 -3.07 15.16
CA ASP A 337 -4.66 -3.71 15.48
C ASP A 337 -5.67 -3.71 14.30
N THR A 338 -5.17 -3.83 13.07
CA THR A 338 -6.05 -3.99 11.89
C THR A 338 -6.44 -5.44 11.72
N ASP A 339 -7.69 -5.68 11.35
CA ASP A 339 -8.33 -6.99 11.43
C ASP A 339 -7.56 -8.12 10.71
N TYR A 340 -7.27 -9.17 11.47
CA TYR A 340 -6.62 -10.41 11.05
C TYR A 340 -7.60 -11.60 10.96
N LEU A 341 -8.91 -11.35 11.15
CA LEU A 341 -9.96 -12.36 11.25
C LEU A 341 -10.75 -12.56 9.94
N PHE A 342 -10.15 -12.25 8.79
CA PHE A 342 -10.81 -12.38 7.49
C PHE A 342 -11.43 -13.78 7.30
N LEU A 343 -12.76 -13.83 7.22
CA LEU A 343 -13.55 -15.06 7.06
C LEU A 343 -13.32 -16.13 8.14
N ASP A 344 -12.69 -15.77 9.26
CA ASP A 344 -12.23 -16.71 10.28
C ASP A 344 -13.40 -17.42 10.97
N GLU A 345 -14.54 -16.74 11.13
CA GLU A 345 -15.80 -17.35 11.59
C GLU A 345 -16.25 -18.49 10.68
N TYR A 346 -16.23 -18.29 9.36
CA TYR A 346 -16.64 -19.33 8.41
C TYR A 346 -15.66 -20.50 8.39
N LYS A 347 -14.36 -20.21 8.48
CA LYS A 347 -13.32 -21.23 8.57
C LYS A 347 -13.46 -22.08 9.85
N LYS A 348 -13.65 -21.44 11.00
CA LYS A 348 -13.92 -22.13 12.28
C LYS A 348 -15.17 -23.01 12.21
N ASN A 349 -16.26 -22.50 11.62
CA ASN A 349 -17.47 -23.29 11.43
C ASN A 349 -17.23 -24.56 10.60
N ILE A 350 -16.42 -24.45 9.53
CA ILE A 350 -16.00 -25.61 8.72
C ILE A 350 -15.18 -26.60 9.56
N GLU A 351 -14.17 -26.12 10.27
CA GLU A 351 -13.26 -26.95 11.08
C GLU A 351 -14.00 -27.68 12.21
N ASP A 352 -14.86 -26.97 12.93
CA ASP A 352 -15.64 -27.54 14.03
C ASP A 352 -16.56 -28.66 13.56
N THR A 353 -17.12 -28.54 12.36
CA THR A 353 -17.98 -29.58 11.82
C THR A 353 -17.19 -30.78 11.29
N LYS A 354 -16.01 -30.54 10.70
CA LYS A 354 -15.07 -31.63 10.36
C LYS A 354 -14.70 -32.43 11.60
N ARG A 355 -14.34 -31.73 12.69
CA ARG A 355 -13.98 -32.36 13.97
C ARG A 355 -15.13 -33.18 14.55
N LYS A 356 -16.34 -32.61 14.62
CA LYS A 356 -17.53 -33.34 15.11
C LYS A 356 -17.80 -34.61 14.31
N PHE A 357 -17.66 -34.53 12.98
CA PHE A 357 -17.83 -35.69 12.12
C PHE A 357 -16.77 -36.78 12.38
N ASP A 358 -15.51 -36.40 12.53
CA ASP A 358 -14.42 -37.35 12.82
C ASP A 358 -14.60 -38.00 14.20
N GLU A 359 -15.03 -37.24 15.20
CA GLU A 359 -15.38 -37.74 16.54
C GLU A 359 -16.56 -38.73 16.48
N ASP A 360 -17.63 -38.38 15.77
CA ASP A 360 -18.79 -39.27 15.57
C ASP A 360 -18.38 -40.59 14.89
N LEU A 361 -17.47 -40.52 13.91
CA LEU A 361 -16.98 -41.70 13.19
C LEU A 361 -16.15 -42.63 14.09
N GLN A 362 -15.37 -42.07 15.02
CA GLN A 362 -14.55 -42.83 15.97
C GLN A 362 -15.37 -43.53 17.05
N LEU A 363 -16.54 -43.00 17.41
CA LEU A 363 -17.43 -43.56 18.43
C LEU A 363 -18.33 -44.70 17.91
N MET A 364 -18.31 -44.99 16.62
CA MET A 364 -19.17 -46.01 15.99
C MET A 364 -18.52 -47.40 15.93
N SER A 365 -19.34 -48.44 16.11
CA SER A 365 -18.89 -49.84 16.00
C SER A 365 -18.55 -50.24 14.56
N ALA A 366 -17.59 -51.16 14.39
CA ALA A 366 -17.06 -51.60 13.08
C ALA A 366 -18.13 -52.10 12.09
N ASN A 367 -19.26 -52.63 12.58
CA ASN A 367 -20.36 -53.12 11.75
C ASN A 367 -21.31 -52.00 11.28
N ALA A 368 -21.41 -50.89 12.02
CA ALA A 368 -22.14 -49.71 11.55
C ALA A 368 -21.32 -48.93 10.51
N LEU A 369 -19.98 -48.97 10.62
CA LEU A 369 -19.02 -48.29 9.75
C LEU A 369 -19.09 -48.74 8.27
N SER A 370 -19.36 -50.01 7.97
CA SER A 370 -19.39 -50.51 6.58
C SER A 370 -20.69 -50.13 5.86
N ASP A 371 -21.84 -50.29 6.51
CA ASP A 371 -23.15 -49.92 5.96
C ASP A 371 -23.32 -48.41 5.85
N ILE A 372 -22.74 -47.64 6.78
CA ILE A 372 -22.71 -46.19 6.72
C ILE A 372 -21.68 -45.71 5.68
N LYS A 373 -20.43 -46.20 5.65
CA LYS A 373 -19.49 -45.84 4.56
C LYS A 373 -20.06 -46.17 3.18
N ALA A 374 -20.73 -47.31 3.02
CA ALA A 374 -21.34 -47.71 1.75
C ALA A 374 -22.58 -46.88 1.41
N ARG A 375 -23.45 -46.54 2.38
CA ARG A 375 -24.60 -45.63 2.18
C ARG A 375 -24.15 -44.19 1.94
N PHE A 376 -23.10 -43.72 2.60
CA PHE A 376 -22.56 -42.36 2.47
C PHE A 376 -21.73 -42.17 1.19
N MET A 377 -20.96 -43.18 0.75
CA MET A 377 -20.35 -43.19 -0.59
C MET A 377 -21.41 -43.24 -1.71
N LYS A 378 -22.57 -43.87 -1.46
CA LYS A 378 -23.69 -43.93 -2.43
C LYS A 378 -24.64 -42.73 -2.40
N MET A 379 -24.75 -42.00 -1.29
CA MET A 379 -25.67 -40.86 -1.12
C MET A 379 -25.05 -39.48 -1.37
N GLY A 380 -23.76 -39.39 -1.68
CA GLY A 380 -23.09 -38.13 -2.04
C GLY A 380 -23.47 -36.95 -1.13
N TYR A 381 -22.79 -36.78 0.00
CA TYR A 381 -22.75 -35.51 0.75
C TYR A 381 -24.09 -34.74 0.83
N THR A 382 -25.11 -35.25 1.54
CA THR A 382 -26.41 -34.53 1.67
C THR A 382 -27.04 -34.56 3.06
N GLY A 383 -26.39 -35.13 4.09
CA GLY A 383 -26.99 -35.31 5.41
C GLY A 383 -26.66 -34.26 6.48
N ASN A 384 -25.59 -33.48 6.30
CA ASN A 384 -25.11 -32.44 7.23
C ASN A 384 -24.11 -31.50 6.51
N ASN A 385 -24.39 -31.12 5.26
CA ASN A 385 -23.53 -30.13 4.60
C ASN A 385 -23.69 -28.80 5.32
N ILE A 386 -22.61 -28.25 5.85
CA ILE A 386 -22.59 -26.81 6.17
C ILE A 386 -22.73 -26.11 4.84
N ASN A 387 -23.94 -25.70 4.55
CA ASN A 387 -24.16 -24.73 3.53
C ASN A 387 -23.81 -23.36 4.14
N LEU A 388 -22.82 -22.67 3.59
CA LEU A 388 -22.45 -21.33 4.03
C LEU A 388 -23.33 -20.27 3.35
N ASP A 389 -23.87 -20.57 2.15
CA ASP A 389 -24.72 -19.66 1.38
C ASP A 389 -24.11 -18.24 1.22
N LEU A 390 -22.84 -18.17 0.80
CA LEU A 390 -22.09 -16.92 0.64
C LEU A 390 -21.89 -16.56 -0.83
N ASN A 391 -22.27 -15.34 -1.21
CA ASN A 391 -21.97 -14.77 -2.52
C ASN A 391 -20.96 -13.65 -2.36
N PHE A 392 -19.76 -13.83 -2.90
CA PHE A 392 -18.71 -12.83 -2.92
C PHE A 392 -18.70 -12.08 -4.25
N TYR A 393 -18.60 -10.77 -4.16
CA TYR A 393 -18.47 -9.85 -5.28
C TYR A 393 -17.14 -9.13 -5.12
N ILE A 394 -16.21 -9.29 -6.05
CA ILE A 394 -14.89 -8.65 -5.98
C ILE A 394 -14.85 -7.52 -7.01
N TRP A 395 -14.73 -6.28 -6.53
CA TRP A 395 -14.71 -5.09 -7.37
C TRP A 395 -13.43 -4.28 -7.18
N GLY A 396 -12.62 -4.21 -8.23
CA GLY A 396 -11.48 -3.29 -8.26
C GLY A 396 -10.28 -3.75 -7.44
N HIS A 397 -10.32 -4.96 -6.91
CA HIS A 397 -9.18 -5.63 -6.30
C HIS A 397 -8.26 -6.21 -7.39
N SER A 398 -6.94 -6.19 -7.18
CA SER A 398 -5.94 -6.70 -8.14
C SER A 398 -5.83 -8.23 -8.15
N LEU A 399 -6.30 -8.88 -7.08
CA LEU A 399 -6.12 -10.31 -6.81
C LEU A 399 -4.65 -10.74 -6.87
N ASP A 400 -3.75 -9.83 -6.46
CA ASP A 400 -2.30 -9.99 -6.59
C ASP A 400 -1.70 -10.86 -5.46
N VAL A 401 -0.48 -11.36 -5.69
CA VAL A 401 0.29 -12.15 -4.72
C VAL A 401 0.50 -11.41 -3.39
N SER A 402 0.45 -10.08 -3.40
CA SER A 402 0.52 -9.27 -2.19
C SER A 402 -0.58 -9.57 -1.17
N ASP A 403 -1.74 -10.03 -1.65
CA ASP A 403 -2.92 -10.37 -0.84
C ASP A 403 -3.25 -11.87 -0.91
N LYS A 404 -2.24 -12.71 -1.24
CA LYS A 404 -2.38 -14.15 -1.48
C LYS A 404 -3.10 -14.90 -0.34
N ASP A 405 -2.85 -14.53 0.92
CA ASP A 405 -3.39 -15.25 2.07
C ASP A 405 -4.91 -15.09 2.15
N TYR A 406 -5.43 -13.88 1.91
CA TYR A 406 -6.88 -13.63 1.82
C TYR A 406 -7.52 -14.36 0.63
N ILE A 407 -6.80 -14.44 -0.48
CA ILE A 407 -7.26 -15.18 -1.67
C ILE A 407 -7.31 -16.68 -1.36
N HIS A 408 -6.30 -17.23 -0.68
CA HIS A 408 -6.34 -18.63 -0.23
C HIS A 408 -7.51 -18.90 0.70
N ASP A 409 -7.74 -18.02 1.69
CA ASP A 409 -8.83 -18.15 2.66
C ASP A 409 -10.22 -18.14 2.02
N LEU A 410 -10.45 -17.23 1.07
CA LEU A 410 -11.71 -17.16 0.33
C LEU A 410 -11.95 -18.45 -0.48
N PHE A 411 -10.95 -18.85 -1.26
CA PHE A 411 -11.07 -19.99 -2.17
C PHE A 411 -10.89 -21.35 -1.47
N SER A 412 -10.57 -21.39 -0.16
CA SER A 412 -10.56 -22.64 0.60
C SER A 412 -11.95 -23.07 1.10
N LEU A 413 -12.93 -22.17 1.09
CA LEU A 413 -14.27 -22.45 1.63
C LEU A 413 -14.99 -23.60 0.90
N ASN A 414 -14.66 -23.86 -0.37
CA ASN A 414 -15.19 -25.00 -1.14
C ASN A 414 -14.16 -26.12 -1.42
N ASP A 415 -13.01 -26.17 -0.73
CA ASP A 415 -11.93 -27.10 -1.12
C ASP A 415 -12.33 -28.59 -1.04
N ASP A 416 -13.06 -28.99 0.01
CA ASP A 416 -13.47 -30.40 0.16
C ASP A 416 -14.83 -30.72 -0.48
N MET A 417 -15.73 -29.72 -0.54
CA MET A 417 -17.10 -29.89 -1.03
C MET A 417 -17.74 -28.55 -1.40
N ASP A 418 -18.80 -28.58 -2.19
CA ASP A 418 -19.62 -27.40 -2.47
C ASP A 418 -20.40 -26.98 -1.21
N ARG A 419 -19.99 -25.86 -0.59
CA ARG A 419 -20.68 -25.23 0.55
C ARG A 419 -21.58 -24.05 0.12
N ASN A 420 -21.97 -24.04 -1.16
CA ASN A 420 -22.67 -22.96 -1.85
C ASN A 420 -21.97 -21.60 -1.77
N VAL A 421 -20.64 -21.58 -1.72
CA VAL A 421 -19.87 -20.34 -1.87
C VAL A 421 -19.71 -20.02 -3.36
N ARG A 422 -20.06 -18.81 -3.75
CA ARG A 422 -19.97 -18.31 -5.14
C ARG A 422 -19.17 -17.02 -5.15
N VAL A 423 -18.34 -16.84 -6.18
CA VAL A 423 -17.44 -15.69 -6.36
C VAL A 423 -17.66 -15.10 -7.74
N ILE A 424 -18.02 -13.82 -7.78
CA ILE A 424 -18.09 -13.00 -8.99
C ILE A 424 -16.98 -11.96 -8.93
N VAL A 425 -16.11 -11.96 -9.93
CA VAL A 425 -15.04 -10.96 -10.08
C VAL A 425 -15.42 -9.99 -11.18
N TYR A 426 -15.49 -8.70 -10.84
CA TYR A 426 -15.75 -7.64 -11.80
C TYR A 426 -14.47 -7.18 -12.49
N HIS A 427 -14.54 -6.95 -13.80
CA HIS A 427 -13.42 -6.42 -14.61
C HIS A 427 -13.86 -5.26 -15.50
N PHE A 428 -13.01 -4.22 -15.61
CA PHE A 428 -13.33 -3.03 -16.40
C PHE A 428 -13.12 -3.21 -17.91
N ASN A 429 -12.23 -4.13 -18.33
CA ASN A 429 -12.03 -4.49 -19.72
C ASN A 429 -11.45 -5.91 -19.87
N LYS A 430 -11.20 -6.35 -21.12
CA LYS A 430 -10.65 -7.69 -21.40
C LYS A 430 -9.22 -7.88 -20.91
N THR A 431 -8.39 -6.83 -20.93
CA THR A 431 -7.00 -6.89 -20.44
C THR A 431 -6.99 -7.11 -18.93
N ALA A 432 -7.79 -6.34 -18.19
CA ALA A 432 -7.96 -6.50 -16.75
C ALA A 432 -8.43 -7.91 -16.36
N LYS A 433 -9.39 -8.46 -17.12
CA LYS A 433 -9.83 -9.85 -16.93
C LYS A 433 -8.66 -10.85 -17.08
N PHE A 434 -7.81 -10.64 -18.09
CA PHE A 434 -6.65 -11.48 -18.32
C PHE A 434 -5.66 -11.40 -17.16
N ASP A 435 -5.37 -10.20 -16.67
CA ASP A 435 -4.46 -9.98 -15.55
C ASP A 435 -5.00 -10.62 -14.25
N LEU A 436 -6.27 -10.40 -13.93
CA LEU A 436 -6.94 -11.01 -12.77
C LEU A 436 -6.90 -12.54 -12.82
N LEU A 437 -7.13 -13.12 -13.99
CA LEU A 437 -7.06 -14.58 -14.16
C LEU A 437 -5.63 -15.12 -14.01
N ASN A 438 -4.63 -14.41 -14.54
CA ASN A 438 -3.22 -14.79 -14.38
C ASN A 438 -2.80 -14.78 -12.91
N ASN A 439 -3.19 -13.75 -12.18
CA ASN A 439 -2.86 -13.66 -10.75
C ASN A 439 -3.52 -14.80 -9.96
N LEU A 440 -4.80 -15.09 -10.20
CA LEU A 440 -5.47 -16.24 -9.59
C LEU A 440 -4.80 -17.57 -9.94
N LEU A 441 -4.35 -17.75 -11.19
CA LEU A 441 -3.62 -18.95 -11.61
C LEU A 441 -2.26 -19.07 -10.92
N ALA A 442 -1.56 -17.96 -10.72
CA ALA A 442 -0.27 -17.93 -10.02
C ALA A 442 -0.42 -18.28 -8.53
N ILE A 443 -1.51 -17.84 -7.89
CA ILE A 443 -1.75 -18.04 -6.46
C ILE A 443 -2.38 -19.41 -6.17
N LEU A 444 -3.48 -19.75 -6.86
CA LEU A 444 -4.28 -20.95 -6.57
C LEU A 444 -3.86 -22.18 -7.38
N GLY A 445 -3.11 -21.98 -8.46
CA GLY A 445 -2.76 -23.02 -9.41
C GLY A 445 -3.88 -23.36 -10.40
N LYS A 446 -3.49 -23.98 -11.52
CA LYS A 446 -4.37 -24.30 -12.64
C LYS A 446 -5.58 -25.15 -12.24
N ASP A 447 -5.35 -26.24 -11.52
CA ASP A 447 -6.39 -27.25 -11.26
C ASP A 447 -7.52 -26.68 -10.40
N LYS A 448 -7.19 -25.86 -9.40
CA LYS A 448 -8.17 -25.22 -8.51
C LYS A 448 -9.01 -24.19 -9.28
N VAL A 449 -8.38 -23.31 -10.06
CA VAL A 449 -9.10 -22.30 -10.86
C VAL A 449 -10.02 -22.97 -11.88
N GLU A 450 -9.55 -23.99 -12.61
CA GLU A 450 -10.38 -24.72 -13.57
C GLU A 450 -11.59 -25.39 -12.89
N HIS A 451 -11.39 -26.01 -11.73
CA HIS A 451 -12.45 -26.66 -10.98
C HIS A 451 -13.55 -25.65 -10.58
N TRP A 452 -13.15 -24.52 -9.99
CA TRP A 452 -14.07 -23.45 -9.60
C TRP A 452 -14.86 -22.88 -10.78
N MET A 453 -14.22 -22.66 -11.92
CA MET A 453 -14.88 -22.13 -13.12
C MET A 453 -15.82 -23.15 -13.77
N LYS A 454 -15.42 -24.43 -13.87
CA LYS A 454 -16.26 -25.50 -14.45
C LYS A 454 -17.55 -25.71 -13.66
N ASN A 455 -17.49 -25.62 -12.34
CA ASN A 455 -18.66 -25.72 -11.47
C ASN A 455 -19.47 -24.42 -11.36
N LYS A 456 -19.07 -23.35 -12.07
CA LYS A 456 -19.66 -22.00 -11.97
C LYS A 456 -19.60 -21.40 -10.55
N TRP A 457 -18.65 -21.84 -9.73
CA TRP A 457 -18.38 -21.22 -8.42
C TRP A 457 -17.58 -19.93 -8.56
N LEU A 458 -16.74 -19.80 -9.60
CA LEU A 458 -16.04 -18.58 -9.97
C LEU A 458 -16.53 -18.07 -11.33
N GLN A 459 -16.93 -16.80 -11.40
CA GLN A 459 -17.35 -16.16 -12.63
C GLN A 459 -16.73 -14.76 -12.77
N PHE A 460 -16.53 -14.33 -14.01
CA PHE A 460 -16.06 -12.98 -14.34
C PHE A 460 -17.18 -12.21 -15.04
N LYS A 461 -17.46 -10.99 -14.56
CA LYS A 461 -18.46 -10.08 -15.15
C LYS A 461 -17.86 -8.71 -15.41
N GLU A 462 -18.46 -7.96 -16.33
CA GLU A 462 -18.07 -6.57 -16.56
C GLU A 462 -18.41 -5.71 -15.33
N ASN A 463 -17.59 -4.69 -15.06
CA ASN A 463 -17.84 -3.75 -13.96
C ASN A 463 -19.24 -3.14 -14.06
N PRO A 464 -19.95 -2.97 -12.92
CA PRO A 464 -21.08 -2.05 -12.85
C PRO A 464 -20.67 -0.64 -13.29
N LYS A 465 -21.60 0.11 -13.87
CA LYS A 465 -21.36 1.51 -14.24
C LYS A 465 -21.80 2.42 -13.10
N ILE A 466 -20.99 3.44 -12.81
CA ILE A 466 -21.38 4.52 -11.91
C ILE A 466 -21.98 5.63 -12.77
N VAL A 467 -23.23 5.99 -12.49
CA VAL A 467 -23.96 7.03 -13.22
C VAL A 467 -24.48 8.09 -12.26
N PRO A 468 -24.35 9.39 -12.59
CA PRO A 468 -24.99 10.44 -11.81
C PRO A 468 -26.51 10.42 -12.03
N GLU A 469 -27.27 10.41 -10.93
CA GLU A 469 -28.74 10.46 -10.97
C GLU A 469 -29.14 11.84 -11.53
N ASN A 470 -29.71 11.85 -12.75
CA ASN A 470 -30.04 13.02 -13.58
C ASN A 470 -28.90 13.67 -14.39
N ALA A 471 -27.90 12.91 -14.83
CA ALA A 471 -27.08 13.36 -15.96
C ALA A 471 -27.97 13.49 -17.21
N ILE A 472 -28.50 14.70 -17.47
CA ILE A 472 -29.02 15.08 -18.79
C ILE A 472 -27.87 14.80 -19.75
N THR A 473 -27.97 13.72 -20.51
CA THR A 473 -26.98 13.45 -21.55
C THR A 473 -27.18 14.51 -22.63
N LEU A 474 -26.12 14.86 -23.37
CA LEU A 474 -26.25 15.72 -24.56
C LEU A 474 -27.31 15.19 -25.57
N GLU A 475 -27.68 13.92 -25.45
CA GLU A 475 -28.72 13.24 -26.23
C GLU A 475 -30.14 13.55 -25.74
N ASP A 476 -30.31 13.98 -24.49
CA ASP A 476 -31.58 14.37 -23.86
C ASP A 476 -31.95 15.85 -24.09
N LEU A 477 -31.02 16.66 -24.61
CA LEU A 477 -31.30 18.03 -25.02
C LEU A 477 -32.11 18.01 -26.33
N PRO A 478 -33.21 18.78 -26.44
CA PRO A 478 -33.93 18.90 -27.70
C PRO A 478 -32.97 19.43 -28.77
N LYS A 479 -32.83 18.67 -29.86
CA LYS A 479 -32.06 19.09 -31.04
C LYS A 479 -32.65 20.41 -31.54
N MET A 480 -31.92 21.51 -31.37
CA MET A 480 -32.26 22.80 -31.98
C MET A 480 -32.11 22.77 -33.49
#